data_AF-A0A7K8MNA2-F1
#
_entry.id   AF-A0A7K8MNA2-F1
#
_cell.length_a   1.000
_cell.length_b   1.000
_cell.length_c   1.000
_cell.angle_alpha   90.00
_cell.angle_beta   90.00
_cell.angle_gamma   90.00
#
_symmetry.space_group_name_H-M   'P 1'
#
loop_
_entity.id
_entity.type
_entity.pdbx_description
1 polymer ?
#
loop_
_entity_poly.entity_id
_entity_poly.type
_entity_poly.pdbx_seq_one_letter_code
_entity_poly.pdbx_strand_id
1 'polypeptide(L)'
;VSHQRTDWISIHGRICQLLLPVLGPQPCFHSEKDRKHGKEQLLRRQESLIAVALSTAQGFVWAGKPLEAIPAALQALRFSSQVFGSSSVQLVPIYLLLAEASTGTGRLQQAAKYLSQARWIVLQTPDCSAALQSKLHRGLGLFSIAEGNLDQALYHLANDV
;
A
#
# COMPACT_ATOMS: atom_id res chain seq x y z
N VAL A 1 -2.14 6.77 -23.20
CA VAL A 1 -1.52 8.09 -22.91
C VAL A 1 -1.93 8.64 -21.54
N SER A 2 -3.19 8.51 -21.09
CA SER A 2 -3.61 9.00 -19.74
C SER A 2 -2.89 8.30 -18.57
N HIS A 3 -2.81 6.97 -18.58
CA HIS A 3 -2.18 6.19 -17.50
C HIS A 3 -0.71 6.55 -17.25
N GLN A 4 0.11 6.65 -18.31
CA GLN A 4 1.53 7.02 -18.19
C GLN A 4 1.72 8.42 -17.58
N ARG A 5 0.81 9.36 -17.91
CA ARG A 5 0.83 10.70 -17.32
C ARG A 5 0.46 10.67 -15.84
N THR A 6 -0.55 9.88 -15.47
CA THR A 6 -0.97 9.70 -14.07
C THR A 6 0.12 9.04 -13.24
N ASP A 7 0.80 8.02 -13.77
CA ASP A 7 1.94 7.37 -13.11
C ASP A 7 3.11 8.36 -12.93
N TRP A 8 3.34 9.21 -13.94
CA TRP A 8 4.37 10.25 -13.88
C TRP A 8 4.10 11.28 -12.79
N ILE A 9 2.88 11.84 -12.78
CA ILE A 9 2.44 12.86 -11.81
C ILE A 9 2.40 12.28 -10.39
N SER A 10 2.00 11.01 -10.27
CA SER A 10 1.87 10.35 -8.98
C SER A 10 3.22 10.07 -8.34
N ILE A 11 4.04 9.22 -8.97
CA ILE A 11 5.17 8.62 -8.25
C ILE A 11 6.45 8.50 -9.06
N HIS A 12 6.36 8.38 -10.38
CA HIS A 12 7.53 8.11 -11.21
C HIS A 12 8.62 9.17 -11.00
N GLY A 13 8.30 10.46 -11.07
CA GLY A 13 9.28 11.55 -10.88
C GLY A 13 9.98 11.52 -9.51
N ARG A 14 9.32 10.98 -8.48
CA ARG A 14 9.86 10.88 -7.10
C ARG A 14 10.71 9.64 -6.89
N ILE A 15 10.35 8.54 -7.56
CA ILE A 15 10.91 7.20 -7.30
C ILE A 15 11.96 6.79 -8.35
N CYS A 16 12.00 7.40 -9.55
CA CYS A 16 12.94 7.02 -10.62
C CYS A 16 14.40 6.90 -10.16
N GLN A 17 14.91 7.91 -9.45
CA GLN A 17 16.31 7.91 -9.00
C GLN A 17 16.58 6.82 -7.96
N LEU A 18 15.57 6.47 -7.16
CA LEU A 18 15.64 5.43 -6.13
C LEU A 18 15.47 4.01 -6.71
N LEU A 19 14.85 3.86 -7.89
CA LEU A 19 14.65 2.56 -8.54
C LEU A 19 15.92 2.00 -9.18
N LEU A 20 16.74 2.86 -9.79
CA LEU A 20 17.91 2.42 -10.55
C LEU A 20 18.84 1.50 -9.74
N PRO A 21 19.18 1.82 -8.47
CA PRO A 21 20.08 0.98 -7.68
C PRO A 21 19.44 -0.31 -7.13
N VAL A 22 18.11 -0.46 -7.26
CA VAL A 22 17.35 -1.62 -6.77
C VAL A 22 17.03 -2.60 -7.91
N LEU A 23 16.79 -2.08 -9.12
CA LEU A 23 16.54 -2.88 -10.32
C LEU A 23 17.81 -3.28 -11.07
N GLY A 24 18.94 -2.65 -10.76
CA GLY A 24 20.23 -2.95 -11.38
C GLY A 24 20.78 -4.34 -11.03
N PRO A 25 21.70 -4.88 -11.84
CA PRO A 25 22.35 -6.16 -11.56
C PRO A 25 23.10 -6.09 -10.22
N GLN A 26 23.00 -7.16 -9.43
CA GLN A 26 23.74 -7.23 -8.17
C GLN A 26 25.25 -7.33 -8.45
N PRO A 27 26.10 -6.56 -7.74
CA PRO A 27 27.54 -6.70 -7.84
C PRO A 27 28.00 -8.12 -7.48
N CYS A 28 29.00 -8.64 -8.18
CA CYS A 28 29.71 -9.84 -7.72
C CYS A 28 30.53 -9.48 -6.48
N PHE A 29 30.20 -10.11 -5.35
CA PHE A 29 30.92 -9.93 -4.10
C PHE A 29 31.90 -11.09 -3.88
N HIS A 30 33.16 -10.78 -3.62
CA HIS A 30 34.23 -11.76 -3.41
C HIS A 30 34.33 -12.26 -1.96
N SER A 31 33.77 -11.53 -1.00
CA SER A 31 33.77 -11.87 0.43
C SER A 31 32.36 -12.05 0.98
N GLU A 32 32.21 -12.91 2.00
CA GLU A 32 30.94 -13.08 2.71
C GLU A 32 30.51 -11.78 3.43
N LYS A 33 31.46 -11.00 3.93
CA LYS A 33 31.18 -9.70 4.57
C LYS A 33 30.57 -8.72 3.58
N ASP A 34 31.12 -8.64 2.37
CA ASP A 34 30.62 -7.76 1.32
C ASP A 34 29.25 -8.20 0.82
N ARG A 35 29.00 -9.52 0.74
CA ARG A 35 27.66 -10.08 0.43
C ARG A 35 26.62 -9.67 1.47
N LYS A 36 26.94 -9.76 2.76
CA LYS A 36 26.01 -9.36 3.84
C LYS A 36 25.73 -7.86 3.77
N HIS A 37 26.79 -7.05 3.66
CA HIS A 37 26.66 -5.60 3.56
C HIS A 37 25.84 -5.16 2.33
N GLY A 38 26.07 -5.78 1.16
CA GLY A 38 25.31 -5.51 -0.06
C GLY A 38 23.82 -5.84 0.08
N LYS A 39 23.48 -6.95 0.74
CA LYS A 39 22.09 -7.31 1.04
C LYS A 39 21.42 -6.30 1.97
N GLU A 40 22.11 -5.87 3.03
CA GLU A 40 21.59 -4.87 3.96
C GLU A 40 21.35 -3.52 3.26
N GLN A 41 22.27 -3.09 2.40
CA GLN A 41 22.08 -1.86 1.61
C GLN A 41 20.87 -1.97 0.68
N LEU A 42 20.70 -3.11 0.00
CA LEU A 42 19.56 -3.33 -0.88
C LEU A 42 18.24 -3.27 -0.10
N LEU A 43 18.18 -3.93 1.05
CA LEU A 43 17.00 -3.90 1.92
C LEU A 43 16.65 -2.48 2.36
N ARG A 44 17.64 -1.70 2.84
CA ARG A 44 17.42 -0.29 3.23
C ARG A 44 16.89 0.57 2.07
N ARG A 45 17.39 0.34 0.85
CA ARG A 45 16.89 1.05 -0.34
C ARG A 45 15.45 0.66 -0.66
N GLN A 46 15.09 -0.62 -0.53
CA GLN A 46 13.72 -1.09 -0.73
C GLN A 46 12.77 -0.54 0.33
N GLU A 47 13.17 -0.51 1.60
CA GLU A 47 12.40 0.10 2.69
C GLU A 47 12.17 1.61 2.45
N SER A 48 13.22 2.32 2.02
CA SER A 48 13.10 3.74 1.64
C SER A 48 12.14 3.95 0.46
N LEU A 49 12.17 3.08 -0.55
CA LEU A 49 11.25 3.12 -1.68
C LEU A 49 9.80 2.93 -1.23
N ILE A 50 9.56 1.94 -0.37
CA ILE A 50 8.24 1.66 0.21
C ILE A 50 7.74 2.88 0.99
N ALA A 51 8.58 3.47 1.84
CA ALA A 51 8.22 4.64 2.63
C ALA A 51 7.84 5.86 1.77
N VAL A 52 8.61 6.14 0.71
CA VAL A 52 8.32 7.24 -0.24
C VAL A 52 7.02 6.96 -1.01
N ALA A 53 6.81 5.73 -1.47
CA ALA A 53 5.60 5.35 -2.19
C ALA A 53 4.35 5.48 -1.31
N LEU A 54 4.41 5.00 -0.06
CA LEU A 54 3.29 5.07 0.89
C LEU A 54 2.96 6.50 1.29
N SER A 55 3.96 7.28 1.70
CA SER A 55 3.75 8.68 2.08
C SER A 55 3.19 9.51 0.93
N THR A 56 3.66 9.27 -0.30
CA THR A 56 3.14 9.94 -1.50
C THR A 56 1.67 9.57 -1.76
N ALA A 57 1.35 8.27 -1.72
CA ALA A 57 -0.03 7.81 -1.92
C ALA A 57 -0.98 8.38 -0.85
N GLN A 58 -0.55 8.37 0.42
CA GLN A 58 -1.32 8.91 1.53
C GLN A 58 -1.53 10.42 1.39
N GLY A 59 -0.50 11.15 0.98
CA GLY A 59 -0.60 12.58 0.67
C GLY A 59 -1.64 12.87 -0.41
N PHE A 60 -1.75 12.04 -1.45
CA PHE A 60 -2.78 12.21 -2.49
C PHE A 60 -4.20 11.93 -1.98
N VAL A 61 -4.39 10.90 -1.15
CA VAL A 61 -5.70 10.62 -0.53
C VAL A 61 -6.14 11.81 0.33
N TRP A 62 -5.26 12.35 1.18
CA TRP A 62 -5.55 13.53 1.99
C TRP A 62 -5.81 14.80 1.17
N ALA A 63 -5.16 14.93 0.02
CA ALA A 63 -5.39 16.03 -0.91
C ALA A 63 -6.68 15.88 -1.75
N GLY A 64 -7.47 14.83 -1.52
CA GLY A 64 -8.69 14.56 -2.30
C GLY A 64 -8.42 14.17 -3.75
N LYS A 65 -7.23 13.60 -4.03
CA LYS A 65 -6.77 13.19 -5.36
C LYS A 65 -6.64 11.66 -5.47
N PRO A 66 -7.75 10.92 -5.40
CA PRO A 66 -7.70 9.46 -5.30
C PRO A 66 -7.19 8.79 -6.59
N LEU A 67 -7.34 9.43 -7.76
CA LEU A 67 -6.80 8.89 -9.02
C LEU A 67 -5.26 8.85 -9.02
N GLU A 68 -4.63 9.90 -8.50
CA GLU A 68 -3.19 10.02 -8.38
C GLU A 68 -2.63 9.15 -7.23
N ALA A 69 -3.43 8.86 -6.21
CA ALA A 69 -3.02 7.99 -5.11
C ALA A 69 -2.80 6.53 -5.54
N ILE A 70 -3.63 6.02 -6.46
CA ILE A 70 -3.62 4.61 -6.89
C ILE A 70 -2.24 4.14 -7.38
N PRO A 71 -1.58 4.80 -8.36
CA PRO A 71 -0.28 4.31 -8.84
C PRO A 71 0.83 4.36 -7.80
N ALA A 72 0.86 5.39 -6.94
CA ALA A 72 1.80 5.42 -5.81
C ALA A 72 1.57 4.24 -4.85
N ALA A 73 0.32 3.94 -4.50
CA ALA A 73 -0.03 2.84 -3.62
C ALA A 73 0.25 1.46 -4.26
N LEU A 74 0.06 1.30 -5.58
CA LEU A 74 0.42 0.08 -6.30
C LEU A 74 1.94 -0.16 -6.32
N GLN A 75 2.75 0.89 -6.48
CA GLN A 75 4.21 0.76 -6.34
C GLN A 75 4.60 0.36 -4.92
N ALA A 76 3.99 0.98 -3.90
CA ALA A 76 4.21 0.60 -2.51
C ALA A 76 3.88 -0.88 -2.27
N LEU A 77 2.75 -1.36 -2.81
CA LEU A 77 2.32 -2.75 -2.68
C LEU A 77 3.33 -3.68 -3.35
N ARG A 78 3.77 -3.36 -4.57
CA ARG A 78 4.74 -4.18 -5.30
C ARG A 78 6.04 -4.37 -4.53
N PHE A 79 6.65 -3.28 -4.04
CA PHE A 79 7.90 -3.37 -3.29
C PHE A 79 7.72 -4.04 -1.93
N SER A 80 6.63 -3.73 -1.22
CA SER A 80 6.35 -4.34 0.08
C SER A 80 6.13 -5.85 -0.04
N SER A 81 5.43 -6.32 -1.07
CA SER A 81 5.26 -7.76 -1.30
C SER A 81 6.58 -8.48 -1.61
N GLN A 82 7.54 -7.80 -2.24
CA GLN A 82 8.87 -8.36 -2.50
C GLN A 82 9.74 -8.45 -1.24
N VAL A 83 9.62 -7.48 -0.33
CA VAL A 83 10.42 -7.42 0.89
C VAL A 83 9.83 -8.28 2.00
N PHE A 84 8.51 -8.21 2.21
CA PHE A 84 7.83 -8.78 3.36
C PHE A 84 7.04 -10.05 3.03
N GLY A 85 6.80 -10.34 1.75
CA GLY A 85 5.95 -11.43 1.29
C GLY A 85 4.47 -11.05 1.16
N SER A 86 3.74 -11.79 0.32
CA SER A 86 2.37 -11.47 -0.12
C SER A 86 1.28 -11.52 0.96
N SER A 87 1.56 -12.15 2.10
CA SER A 87 0.61 -12.31 3.22
C SER A 87 1.04 -11.56 4.48
N SER A 88 2.03 -10.65 4.37
CA SER A 88 2.50 -9.89 5.52
C SER A 88 1.47 -8.86 5.99
N VAL A 89 1.33 -8.74 7.32
CA VAL A 89 0.53 -7.70 7.97
C VAL A 89 0.94 -6.27 7.56
N GLN A 90 2.20 -6.08 7.15
CA GLN A 90 2.72 -4.80 6.65
C GLN A 90 2.03 -4.34 5.35
N LEU A 91 1.35 -5.25 4.63
CA LEU A 91 0.61 -4.91 3.42
C LEU A 91 -0.79 -4.34 3.70
N VAL A 92 -1.34 -4.59 4.89
CA VAL A 92 -2.71 -4.18 5.26
C VAL A 92 -2.93 -2.66 5.07
N PRO A 93 -2.07 -1.76 5.57
CA PRO A 93 -2.24 -0.32 5.36
C PRO A 93 -2.26 0.08 3.87
N ILE A 94 -1.53 -0.66 3.02
CA ILE A 94 -1.44 -0.39 1.59
C ILE A 94 -2.73 -0.79 0.88
N TYR A 95 -3.28 -1.96 1.22
CA TYR A 95 -4.56 -2.41 0.70
C TYR A 95 -5.71 -1.49 1.14
N LEU A 96 -5.70 -1.02 2.39
CA LEU A 96 -6.69 -0.04 2.87
C LEU A 96 -6.61 1.28 2.10
N LEU A 97 -5.41 1.77 1.82
CA LEU A 97 -5.21 2.99 1.03
C LEU A 97 -5.69 2.83 -0.42
N LEU A 98 -5.41 1.68 -1.04
CA LEU A 98 -5.90 1.35 -2.38
C LEU A 98 -7.43 1.22 -2.41
N ALA A 99 -8.03 0.66 -1.35
CA ALA A 99 -9.48 0.59 -1.21
C ALA A 99 -10.10 1.98 -1.09
N GLU A 100 -9.58 2.85 -0.21
CA GLU A 100 -10.05 4.23 -0.03
C GLU A 100 -9.97 5.02 -1.33
N ALA A 101 -8.84 4.95 -2.04
CA ALA A 101 -8.68 5.60 -3.34
C ALA A 101 -9.60 5.00 -4.42
N SER A 102 -9.82 3.69 -4.42
CA SER A 102 -10.73 3.05 -5.37
C SER A 102 -12.20 3.42 -5.10
N THR A 103 -12.60 3.51 -3.83
CA THR A 103 -13.93 3.99 -3.43
C THR A 103 -14.13 5.44 -3.84
N GLY A 104 -13.14 6.32 -3.59
CA GLY A 104 -13.19 7.73 -3.99
C GLY A 104 -13.24 7.97 -5.51
N THR A 105 -12.92 6.95 -6.32
CA THR A 105 -13.03 7.01 -7.79
C THR A 105 -14.25 6.26 -8.34
N GLY A 106 -15.14 5.78 -7.47
CA GLY A 106 -16.33 5.00 -7.85
C GLY A 106 -16.04 3.56 -8.29
N ARG A 107 -14.80 3.08 -8.14
CA ARG A 107 -14.40 1.72 -8.54
C ARG A 107 -14.68 0.70 -7.44
N LEU A 108 -15.95 0.57 -7.06
CA LEU A 108 -16.37 -0.22 -5.89
C LEU A 108 -15.93 -1.69 -5.98
N GLN A 109 -16.03 -2.31 -7.15
CA GLN A 109 -15.55 -3.69 -7.39
C GLN A 109 -14.06 -3.86 -7.08
N GLN A 110 -13.24 -2.85 -7.36
CA GLN A 110 -11.81 -2.88 -7.09
C GLN A 110 -11.52 -2.60 -5.61
N ALA A 111 -12.26 -1.68 -5.00
CA ALA A 111 -12.19 -1.42 -3.56
C ALA A 111 -12.52 -2.67 -2.73
N ALA A 112 -13.61 -3.37 -3.07
CA ALA A 112 -14.03 -4.61 -2.42
C ALA A 112 -12.94 -5.69 -2.44
N LYS A 113 -12.24 -5.83 -3.57
CA LYS A 113 -11.11 -6.77 -3.70
C LYS A 113 -9.99 -6.42 -2.75
N TYR A 114 -9.59 -5.15 -2.68
CA TYR A 114 -8.53 -4.72 -1.77
C TYR A 114 -8.91 -4.85 -0.30
N LEU A 115 -10.15 -4.53 0.07
CA LEU A 115 -10.65 -4.75 1.44
C LEU A 115 -10.68 -6.23 1.81
N SER A 116 -11.05 -7.10 0.87
CA SER A 116 -11.03 -8.54 1.08
C SER A 116 -9.62 -9.06 1.36
N GLN A 117 -8.60 -8.56 0.63
CA GLN A 117 -7.20 -8.89 0.88
C GLN A 117 -6.72 -8.39 2.25
N ALA A 118 -7.03 -7.13 2.60
CA ALA A 118 -6.70 -6.57 3.90
C ALA A 118 -7.32 -7.38 5.05
N ARG A 119 -8.62 -7.69 4.94
CA ARG A 119 -9.35 -8.49 5.93
C ARG A 119 -8.79 -9.89 6.05
N TRP A 120 -8.46 -10.53 4.93
CA TRP A 120 -7.85 -11.87 4.93
C TRP A 120 -6.54 -11.89 5.72
N ILE A 121 -5.63 -10.94 5.47
CA ILE A 121 -4.34 -10.87 6.18
C ILE A 121 -4.55 -10.65 7.68
N VAL A 122 -5.48 -9.77 8.06
CA VAL A 122 -5.82 -9.54 9.48
C VAL A 122 -6.37 -10.81 10.14
N LEU A 123 -7.26 -11.54 9.47
CA LEU A 123 -7.81 -12.81 10.00
C LEU A 123 -6.73 -13.89 10.17
N GLN A 124 -5.72 -13.91 9.32
CA GLN A 124 -4.59 -14.85 9.43
C GLN A 124 -3.55 -14.43 10.49
N THR A 125 -3.68 -13.23 11.08
CA THR A 125 -2.71 -12.69 12.04
C THR A 125 -3.33 -12.66 13.44
N PRO A 126 -3.07 -13.66 14.31
CA PRO A 126 -3.74 -13.79 15.61
C PRO A 126 -3.47 -12.61 16.58
N ASP A 127 -2.32 -11.95 16.45
CA ASP A 127 -1.91 -10.81 17.30
C ASP A 127 -2.03 -9.45 16.58
N CYS A 128 -3.04 -9.29 15.72
CA CYS A 128 -3.25 -8.03 15.00
C CYS A 128 -3.56 -6.88 15.97
N SER A 129 -2.82 -5.78 15.88
CA SER A 129 -2.98 -4.65 16.79
C SER A 129 -4.36 -3.99 16.66
N ALA A 130 -4.90 -3.49 17.78
CA ALA A 130 -6.18 -2.78 17.81
C ALA A 130 -6.20 -1.61 16.82
N ALA A 131 -5.10 -0.86 16.70
CA ALA A 131 -4.98 0.24 15.73
C ALA A 131 -5.09 -0.21 14.26
N LEU A 132 -4.66 -1.43 13.92
CA LEU A 132 -4.80 -1.95 12.57
C LEU A 132 -6.22 -2.49 12.33
N GLN A 133 -6.84 -3.08 13.35
CA GLN A 133 -8.24 -3.49 13.31
C GLN A 133 -9.18 -2.29 13.15
N SER A 134 -9.00 -1.22 13.93
CA SER A 134 -9.75 0.04 13.79
C SER A 134 -9.63 0.59 12.36
N LYS A 135 -8.41 0.67 11.80
CA LYS A 135 -8.20 1.11 10.41
C LYS A 135 -8.93 0.24 9.38
N LEU A 136 -8.97 -1.09 9.58
CA LEU A 136 -9.74 -1.99 8.72
C LEU A 136 -11.24 -1.70 8.83
N HIS A 137 -11.76 -1.54 10.05
CA HIS A 137 -13.14 -1.19 10.31
C HIS A 137 -13.52 0.16 9.68
N ARG A 138 -12.67 1.19 9.79
CA ARG A 138 -12.82 2.46 9.07
C ARG A 138 -12.97 2.26 7.57
N GLY A 139 -12.07 1.48 6.96
CA GLY A 139 -12.09 1.22 5.52
C GLY A 139 -13.35 0.50 5.06
N LEU A 140 -13.79 -0.52 5.82
CA LEU A 140 -15.04 -1.25 5.56
C LEU A 140 -16.27 -0.34 5.70
N GLY A 141 -16.32 0.49 6.75
CA GLY A 141 -17.42 1.42 6.98
C GLY A 141 -17.57 2.45 5.86
N LEU A 142 -16.46 3.08 5.45
CA LEU A 142 -16.46 4.03 4.33
C LEU A 142 -16.90 3.38 3.01
N PHE A 143 -16.51 2.12 2.78
CA PHE A 143 -16.94 1.37 1.62
C PHE A 143 -18.44 1.05 1.67
N SER A 144 -18.98 0.63 2.82
CA SER A 144 -20.41 0.37 3.00
C SER A 144 -21.26 1.63 2.80
N ILE A 145 -20.77 2.81 3.19
CA ILE A 145 -21.42 4.09 2.84
C ILE A 145 -21.51 4.26 1.32
N ALA A 146 -20.41 4.01 0.61
CA ALA A 146 -20.36 4.15 -0.85
C ALA A 146 -21.23 3.12 -1.59
N GLU A 147 -21.45 1.94 -1.01
CA GLU A 147 -22.41 0.94 -1.51
C GLU A 147 -23.88 1.27 -1.14
N GLY A 148 -24.11 2.24 -0.24
CA GLY A 148 -25.44 2.58 0.27
C GLY A 148 -25.94 1.65 1.38
N ASN A 149 -25.09 0.76 1.91
CA ASN A 149 -25.44 -0.15 3.00
C ASN A 149 -25.14 0.48 4.37
N LEU A 150 -26.10 1.28 4.86
CA LEU A 150 -25.93 2.07 6.08
C LEU A 150 -25.81 1.22 7.35
N ASP A 151 -26.47 0.05 7.41
CA ASP A 151 -26.41 -0.83 8.58
C ASP A 151 -24.99 -1.38 8.80
N GLN A 152 -24.36 -1.85 7.72
CA GLN A 152 -22.95 -2.30 7.76
C GLN A 152 -22.00 -1.15 8.04
N ALA A 153 -22.27 0.04 7.48
CA ALA A 153 -21.47 1.23 7.74
C ALA A 153 -21.47 1.60 9.24
N LEU A 154 -22.65 1.63 9.87
CA LEU A 154 -22.79 1.91 11.29
C LEU A 154 -22.05 0.90 12.15
N TYR A 155 -22.21 -0.39 11.87
CA TYR A 155 -21.49 -1.45 12.58
C TYR A 155 -19.97 -1.26 12.48
N HIS A 156 -19.46 -1.05 11.27
CA HIS A 156 -18.02 -0.95 11.07
C HIS A 156 -17.44 0.33 11.70
N LEU A 157 -18.11 1.47 11.55
CA LEU A 157 -17.63 2.74 12.11
C LEU A 157 -17.72 2.77 13.65
N ALA A 158 -18.67 2.06 14.26
CA ALA A 158 -18.72 1.93 15.72
C ALA A 158 -17.52 1.16 16.30
N ASN A 159 -16.85 0.34 15.47
CA ASN A 159 -15.67 -0.44 15.85
C ASN A 159 -14.34 0.24 15.41
N ASP A 160 -14.39 1.48 14.91
CA ASP A 160 -13.22 2.31 14.64
C ASP A 160 -12.85 3.13 15.89
N VAL A 161 -12.24 2.46 16.89
CA VAL A 161 -11.87 3.02 18.22
C VAL A 161 -10.40 2.78 18.53
#